data_AF-A0A7V6E0A5-F1
#
_entry.id   AF-A0A7V6E0A5-F1
#
_cell.length_a   1.000
_cell.length_b   1.000
_cell.length_c   1.000
_cell.angle_alpha   90.00
_cell.angle_beta   90.00
_cell.angle_gamma   90.00
#
_symmetry.space_group_name_H-M   'P 1'
#
loop_
_entity.id
_entity.type
_entity.pdbx_description
1 polymer ?
#
loop_
_entity_poly.entity_id
_entity_poly.type
_entity_poly.pdbx_seq_one_letter_code
_entity_poly.pdbx_strand_id
1 'polypeptide(L)'
;MMKKQFTIMAIALLLASCALAQFEHGHTGPKAHLRERISMIRMWKLVEFLDLSEEQSMAFFPAMNEHESRMKALHEHERRILDRIETILDEESPNRTALSAAVDSVMTLRDERTASKAEFIDKANAILTIEQKARFLLFDRIFEREINNIIDMGRPDGEGHPGRPSRKPK
;
A
#
# COMPACT_ATOMS: atom_id res chain seq x y z
N MET A 1 23.41 -4.29 -49.79
CA MET A 1 23.89 -4.39 -48.40
C MET A 1 23.21 -3.40 -47.45
N MET A 2 23.03 -2.13 -47.84
CA MET A 2 22.44 -1.08 -46.97
C MET A 2 21.00 -1.37 -46.51
N LYS A 3 20.13 -1.95 -47.36
CA LYS A 3 18.74 -2.26 -46.99
C LYS A 3 18.61 -3.31 -45.87
N LYS A 4 19.53 -4.30 -45.82
CA LYS A 4 19.60 -5.30 -44.74
C LYS A 4 20.09 -4.69 -43.42
N GLN A 5 21.01 -3.73 -43.48
CA GLN A 5 21.48 -3.02 -42.27
C GLN A 5 20.41 -2.07 -41.71
N PHE A 6 19.63 -1.41 -42.58
CA PHE A 6 18.47 -0.62 -42.15
C PHE A 6 17.37 -1.45 -41.48
N THR A 7 17.12 -2.66 -41.98
CA THR A 7 16.13 -3.57 -41.35
C THR A 7 16.62 -4.10 -40.02
N ILE A 8 17.91 -4.45 -39.90
CA ILE A 8 18.50 -4.88 -38.62
C ILE A 8 18.47 -3.74 -37.58
N MET A 9 18.76 -2.51 -38.00
CA MET A 9 18.71 -1.34 -37.12
C MET A 9 17.28 -1.00 -36.67
N ALA A 10 16.29 -1.14 -37.55
CA ALA A 10 14.89 -0.94 -37.20
C ALA A 10 14.37 -2.01 -36.22
N ILE A 11 14.80 -3.27 -36.37
CA ILE A 11 14.47 -4.36 -35.43
C ILE A 11 15.15 -4.14 -34.07
N ALA A 12 16.41 -3.70 -34.06
CA ALA A 12 17.12 -3.37 -32.81
C ALA A 12 16.46 -2.21 -32.06
N LEU A 13 15.95 -1.20 -32.78
CA LEU A 13 15.24 -0.07 -32.20
C LEU A 13 13.85 -0.48 -31.65
N LEU A 14 13.15 -1.38 -32.33
CA LEU A 14 11.89 -1.98 -31.84
C LEU A 14 12.09 -2.83 -30.58
N LEU A 15 13.19 -3.59 -30.51
CA LEU A 15 13.54 -4.39 -29.33
C LEU A 15 14.00 -3.52 -28.14
N ALA A 16 14.66 -2.39 -28.40
CA ALA A 16 15.04 -1.43 -27.35
C ALA A 16 13.81 -0.75 -26.71
N SER A 17 12.75 -0.52 -27.47
CA SER A 17 11.47 0.01 -26.95
C SER A 17 10.76 -0.98 -26.02
N CYS A 18 10.86 -2.29 -26.25
CA CYS A 18 10.35 -3.30 -25.34
C CYS A 18 11.13 -3.36 -24.01
N ALA A 19 12.44 -3.07 -24.03
CA ALA A 19 13.27 -3.08 -22.82
C ALA A 19 12.93 -1.90 -21.87
N LEU A 20 12.55 -0.74 -22.42
CA LEU A 20 12.10 0.41 -21.62
C LEU A 20 10.70 0.19 -21.00
N ALA A 21 9.84 -0.61 -21.65
CA ALA A 21 8.53 -0.97 -21.11
C ALA A 21 8.61 -2.00 -19.95
N GLN A 22 9.70 -2.76 -19.84
CA GLN A 22 9.96 -3.66 -18.72
C GLN A 22 10.58 -2.97 -17.50
N PHE A 23 10.98 -1.70 -17.62
CA PHE A 23 11.55 -0.92 -16.52
C PHE A 23 10.49 -0.35 -15.55
N GLU A 24 9.20 -0.54 -15.84
CA GLU A 24 8.09 -0.29 -14.89
C GLU A 24 7.67 -1.54 -14.09
N HIS A 25 8.56 -2.52 -13.88
CA HIS A 25 8.30 -3.58 -12.88
C HIS A 25 8.63 -3.10 -11.46
N GLY A 26 7.79 -2.19 -10.98
CA GLY A 26 7.61 -1.96 -9.55
C GLY A 26 6.85 -3.11 -8.90
N HIS A 27 7.52 -3.79 -7.97
CA HIS A 27 6.91 -4.56 -6.86
C HIS A 27 6.43 -6.01 -7.11
N THR A 28 7.08 -6.82 -7.94
CA THR A 28 6.84 -8.29 -8.00
C THR A 28 7.69 -9.09 -6.99
N GLY A 29 7.70 -8.65 -5.73
CA GLY A 29 8.39 -9.36 -4.64
C GLY A 29 7.42 -10.19 -3.79
N PRO A 30 7.87 -11.26 -3.09
CA PRO A 30 7.02 -12.07 -2.20
C PRO A 30 6.21 -11.25 -1.18
N LYS A 31 6.76 -10.11 -0.72
CA LYS A 31 6.09 -9.18 0.21
C LYS A 31 4.93 -8.40 -0.43
N ALA A 32 4.99 -8.08 -1.71
CA ALA A 32 3.91 -7.37 -2.41
C ALA A 32 2.70 -8.30 -2.61
N HIS A 33 2.95 -9.53 -3.04
CA HIS A 33 1.91 -10.57 -3.13
C HIS A 33 1.28 -10.88 -1.77
N LEU A 34 2.07 -10.89 -0.69
CA LEU A 34 1.54 -11.05 0.66
C LEU A 34 0.61 -9.88 1.04
N ARG A 35 0.99 -8.64 0.74
CA ARG A 35 0.17 -7.46 1.01
C ARG A 35 -1.16 -7.48 0.27
N GLU A 36 -1.14 -7.84 -1.02
CA GLU A 36 -2.36 -7.98 -1.82
C GLU A 36 -3.27 -9.09 -1.27
N ARG A 37 -2.70 -10.23 -0.85
CA ARG A 37 -3.45 -11.29 -0.18
C ARG A 37 -4.08 -10.83 1.14
N ILE A 38 -3.35 -10.09 1.97
CA ILE A 38 -3.87 -9.54 3.23
C ILE A 38 -5.00 -8.54 2.95
N SER A 39 -4.87 -7.66 1.94
CA SER A 39 -5.93 -6.71 1.57
C SER A 39 -7.20 -7.44 1.10
N MET A 40 -7.06 -8.47 0.26
CA MET A 40 -8.20 -9.31 -0.11
C MET A 40 -8.86 -9.99 1.10
N ILE A 41 -8.08 -10.59 2.00
CA ILE A 41 -8.60 -11.21 3.22
C ILE A 41 -9.33 -10.18 4.09
N ARG A 42 -8.76 -8.98 4.25
CA ARG A 42 -9.38 -7.86 4.99
C ARG A 42 -10.75 -7.52 4.43
N MET A 43 -10.84 -7.41 3.11
CA MET A 43 -12.08 -7.06 2.43
C MET A 43 -13.16 -8.13 2.64
N TRP A 44 -12.83 -9.40 2.44
CA TRP A 44 -13.77 -10.52 2.70
C TRP A 44 -14.19 -10.57 4.16
N LYS A 45 -13.24 -10.44 5.10
CA LYS A 45 -13.52 -10.46 6.53
C LYS A 45 -14.38 -9.29 6.97
N LEU A 46 -14.21 -8.12 6.35
CA LEU A 46 -15.06 -6.98 6.67
C LEU A 46 -16.50 -7.24 6.24
N VAL A 47 -16.72 -7.72 5.00
CA VAL A 47 -18.07 -8.02 4.51
C VAL A 47 -18.75 -9.06 5.37
N GLU A 48 -18.03 -10.13 5.76
CA GLU A 48 -18.50 -11.15 6.70
C GLU A 48 -18.83 -10.54 8.07
N PHE A 49 -17.95 -9.71 8.62
CA PHE A 49 -18.13 -9.11 9.95
C PHE A 49 -19.27 -8.10 10.01
N LEU A 50 -19.51 -7.38 8.91
CA LEU A 50 -20.61 -6.43 8.80
C LEU A 50 -21.94 -7.12 8.48
N ASP A 51 -21.92 -8.39 8.05
CA ASP A 51 -23.12 -9.12 7.62
C ASP A 51 -23.87 -8.33 6.53
N LEU A 52 -23.16 -7.96 5.46
CA LEU A 52 -23.74 -7.17 4.37
C LEU A 52 -24.66 -8.04 3.50
N SER A 53 -25.80 -7.48 3.09
CA SER A 53 -26.61 -8.10 2.03
C SER A 53 -25.87 -8.11 0.69
N GLU A 54 -26.37 -8.86 -0.28
CA GLU A 54 -25.84 -8.87 -1.64
C GLU A 54 -25.87 -7.46 -2.26
N GLU A 55 -26.98 -6.74 -2.11
CA GLU A 55 -27.15 -5.37 -2.60
C GLU A 55 -26.18 -4.40 -1.91
N GLN A 56 -26.03 -4.50 -0.58
CA GLN A 56 -25.07 -3.69 0.15
C GLN A 56 -23.64 -3.98 -0.30
N SER A 57 -23.31 -5.26 -0.51
CA SER A 57 -21.99 -5.70 -0.96
C SER A 57 -21.65 -5.14 -2.34
N MET A 58 -22.61 -5.18 -3.28
CA MET A 58 -22.45 -4.61 -4.62
C MET A 58 -22.15 -3.10 -4.60
N ALA A 59 -22.70 -2.36 -3.64
CA ALA A 59 -22.41 -0.93 -3.46
C ALA A 59 -21.12 -0.68 -2.67
N PHE A 60 -20.79 -1.55 -1.71
CA PHE A 60 -19.68 -1.38 -0.79
C PHE A 60 -18.33 -1.70 -1.42
N PHE A 61 -18.23 -2.80 -2.20
CA PHE A 61 -16.97 -3.23 -2.81
C PHE A 61 -16.33 -2.16 -3.70
N PRO A 62 -17.06 -1.44 -4.59
CA PRO A 62 -16.47 -0.35 -5.37
C PRO A 62 -15.85 0.75 -4.51
N ALA A 63 -16.55 1.19 -3.45
CA ALA A 63 -16.06 2.23 -2.54
C ALA A 63 -14.79 1.77 -1.79
N MET A 64 -14.76 0.51 -1.35
CA MET A 64 -13.60 -0.08 -0.69
C MET A 64 -12.42 -0.21 -1.65
N ASN A 65 -12.64 -0.74 -2.87
CA ASN A 65 -11.58 -0.90 -3.87
C ASN A 65 -10.96 0.44 -4.26
N GLU A 66 -11.77 1.48 -4.43
CA GLU A 66 -11.29 2.83 -4.71
C GLU A 66 -10.40 3.35 -3.57
N HIS A 67 -10.85 3.17 -2.31
CA HIS A 67 -10.09 3.55 -1.14
C HIS A 67 -8.75 2.80 -1.05
N GLU A 68 -8.76 1.47 -1.15
CA GLU A 68 -7.56 0.63 -1.08
C GLU A 68 -6.56 0.97 -2.20
N SER A 69 -7.05 1.21 -3.41
CA SER A 69 -6.21 1.63 -4.55
C SER A 69 -5.55 2.99 -4.29
N ARG A 70 -6.32 3.97 -3.81
CA ARG A 70 -5.80 5.30 -3.47
C ARG A 70 -4.78 5.21 -2.33
N MET A 71 -5.06 4.40 -1.32
CA MET A 71 -4.15 4.14 -0.20
C MET A 71 -2.84 3.48 -0.64
N LYS A 72 -2.90 2.53 -1.58
CA LYS A 72 -1.70 1.90 -2.17
C LYS A 72 -0.84 2.96 -2.87
N ALA A 73 -1.45 3.79 -3.73
CA ALA A 73 -0.74 4.85 -4.44
C ALA A 73 -0.10 5.88 -3.50
N LEU A 74 -0.83 6.32 -2.47
CA LEU A 74 -0.33 7.24 -1.45
C LEU A 74 0.84 6.64 -0.67
N HIS A 75 0.79 5.34 -0.33
CA HIS A 75 1.86 4.66 0.38
C HIS A 75 3.12 4.52 -0.48
N GLU A 76 2.97 4.19 -1.76
CA GLU A 76 4.09 4.13 -2.70
C GLU A 76 4.73 5.52 -2.90
N HIS A 77 3.91 6.57 -2.93
CA HIS A 77 4.40 7.95 -3.02
C HIS A 77 5.16 8.37 -1.75
N GLU A 78 4.58 8.12 -0.58
CA GLU A 78 5.23 8.40 0.72
C GLU A 78 6.59 7.70 0.81
N ARG A 79 6.65 6.42 0.40
CA ARG A 79 7.91 5.67 0.39
C ARG A 79 8.99 6.33 -0.46
N ARG A 80 8.66 6.74 -1.70
CA ARG A 80 9.63 7.43 -2.58
C ARG A 80 10.14 8.73 -1.97
N ILE A 81 9.27 9.48 -1.28
CA ILE A 81 9.68 10.73 -0.62
C ILE A 81 10.58 10.44 0.59
N LEU A 82 10.26 9.41 1.38
CA LEU A 82 11.10 9.00 2.51
C LEU A 82 12.49 8.53 2.04
N ASP A 83 12.55 7.69 0.99
CA ASP A 83 13.82 7.26 0.37
C ASP A 83 14.63 8.49 -0.13
N ARG A 84 13.93 9.52 -0.64
CA ARG A 84 14.57 10.78 -1.06
C ARG A 84 15.08 11.60 0.13
N ILE A 85 14.34 11.65 1.24
CA ILE A 85 14.77 12.31 2.47
C ILE A 85 16.03 11.64 3.00
N GLU A 86 16.06 10.31 3.08
CA GLU A 86 17.25 9.53 3.47
C GLU A 86 18.44 9.89 2.58
N THR A 87 18.24 9.87 1.26
CA THR A 87 19.30 10.23 0.29
C THR A 87 19.85 11.64 0.53
N ILE A 88 19.01 12.64 0.78
CA ILE A 88 19.45 14.03 1.01
C ILE A 88 20.23 14.14 2.33
N LEU A 89 19.82 13.41 3.36
CA LEU A 89 20.48 13.42 4.66
C LEU A 89 21.87 12.76 4.64
N ASP A 90 22.08 11.81 3.72
CA ASP A 90 23.37 11.13 3.54
C ASP A 90 24.37 11.94 2.69
N GLU A 91 23.97 13.08 2.10
CA GLU A 91 24.86 13.98 1.37
C GLU A 91 25.86 14.68 2.32
N GLU A 92 27.10 14.89 1.88
CA GLU A 92 28.14 15.60 2.68
C GLU A 92 27.71 17.03 3.07
N SER A 93 26.88 17.67 2.24
CA SER A 93 26.26 18.96 2.50
C SER A 93 24.79 18.92 2.08
N PRO A 94 23.87 18.52 2.97
CA PRO A 94 22.46 18.34 2.65
C PRO A 94 21.79 19.62 2.13
N ASN A 95 21.10 19.51 1.00
CA ASN A 95 20.31 20.62 0.46
C ASN A 95 19.07 20.90 1.33
N ARG A 96 19.14 21.95 2.16
CA ARG A 96 18.07 22.35 3.08
C ARG A 96 16.73 22.65 2.39
N THR A 97 16.76 23.30 1.23
CA THR A 97 15.53 23.65 0.49
C THR A 97 14.85 22.39 -0.04
N ALA A 98 15.62 21.47 -0.61
CA ALA A 98 15.11 20.18 -1.10
C ALA A 98 14.57 19.32 0.06
N LEU A 99 15.27 19.31 1.20
CA LEU A 99 14.83 18.61 2.41
C LEU A 99 13.51 19.16 2.94
N SER A 100 13.37 20.50 3.04
CA SER A 100 12.13 21.15 3.46
C SER A 100 10.96 20.76 2.55
N ALA A 101 11.14 20.86 1.24
CA ALA A 101 10.10 20.52 0.27
C ALA A 101 9.67 19.04 0.36
N ALA A 102 10.63 18.13 0.60
CA ALA A 102 10.32 16.71 0.80
C ALA A 102 9.52 16.47 2.09
N VAL A 103 9.88 17.14 3.19
CA VAL A 103 9.12 17.07 4.45
C VAL A 103 7.71 17.61 4.27
N ASP A 104 7.54 18.75 3.61
CA ASP A 104 6.22 19.33 3.34
C ASP A 104 5.35 18.38 2.49
N SER A 105 5.95 17.72 1.49
CA SER A 105 5.28 16.72 0.67
C SER A 105 4.76 15.53 1.48
N VAL A 106 5.51 15.07 2.50
CA VAL A 106 5.03 14.02 3.42
C VAL A 106 3.81 14.51 4.21
N MET A 107 3.81 15.77 4.65
CA MET A 107 2.66 16.33 5.38
C MET A 107 1.42 16.42 4.51
N THR A 108 1.55 16.89 3.26
CA THR A 108 0.45 16.89 2.30
C THR A 108 -0.12 15.49 2.07
N LEU A 109 0.73 14.46 1.94
CA LEU A 109 0.24 13.07 1.79
C LEU A 109 -0.53 12.55 3.01
N ARG A 110 -0.21 13.02 4.22
CA ARG A 110 -0.96 12.67 5.43
C ARG A 110 -2.36 13.30 5.42
N ASP A 111 -2.47 14.52 4.92
CA ASP A 111 -3.77 15.19 4.76
C ASP A 111 -4.61 14.49 3.69
N GLU A 112 -4.02 14.13 2.55
CA GLU A 112 -4.69 13.37 1.49
C GLU A 112 -5.18 12.00 1.96
N ARG A 113 -4.37 11.30 2.77
CA ARG A 113 -4.76 10.04 3.41
C ARG A 113 -5.96 10.22 4.32
N THR A 114 -5.97 11.28 5.12
CA THR A 114 -7.07 11.59 6.03
C THR A 114 -8.35 11.90 5.26
N ALA A 115 -8.25 12.71 4.21
CA ALA A 115 -9.36 13.03 3.32
C ALA A 115 -9.92 11.79 2.62
N SER A 116 -9.05 10.93 2.08
CA SER A 116 -9.48 9.67 1.43
C SER A 116 -10.19 8.73 2.41
N LYS A 117 -9.72 8.64 3.67
CA LYS A 117 -10.38 7.85 4.70
C LYS A 117 -11.75 8.42 5.06
N ALA A 118 -11.87 9.74 5.19
CA ALA A 118 -13.16 10.40 5.43
C ALA A 118 -14.16 10.14 4.30
N GLU A 119 -13.73 10.32 3.04
CA GLU A 119 -14.56 10.06 1.86
C GLU A 119 -15.06 8.61 1.82
N PHE A 120 -14.19 7.63 2.13
CA PHE A 120 -14.59 6.24 2.21
C PHE A 120 -15.59 5.97 3.34
N ILE A 121 -15.38 6.54 4.53
CA ILE A 121 -16.31 6.41 5.67
C ILE A 121 -17.67 6.99 5.31
N ASP A 122 -17.73 8.13 4.59
CA ASP A 122 -18.98 8.73 4.17
C ASP A 122 -19.74 7.84 3.17
N LYS A 123 -19.03 7.31 2.16
CA LYS A 123 -19.59 6.32 1.21
C LYS A 123 -20.10 5.08 1.92
N ALA A 124 -19.31 4.52 2.85
CA ALA A 124 -19.73 3.38 3.66
C ALA A 124 -20.97 3.71 4.50
N ASN A 125 -21.00 4.89 5.13
CA ASN A 125 -22.11 5.30 5.99
C ASN A 125 -23.44 5.48 5.24
N ALA A 126 -23.41 5.73 3.93
CA ALA A 126 -24.60 5.76 3.09
C ALA A 126 -25.18 4.36 2.82
N ILE A 127 -24.37 3.30 2.97
CA ILE A 127 -24.74 1.91 2.65
C ILE A 127 -25.13 1.13 3.92
N LEU A 128 -24.45 1.41 5.04
CA LEU A 128 -24.52 0.61 6.26
C LEU A 128 -25.68 1.02 7.18
N THR A 129 -26.29 0.04 7.86
CA THR A 129 -27.20 0.29 9.00
C THR A 129 -26.42 0.83 10.21
N ILE A 130 -27.11 1.33 11.23
CA ILE A 130 -26.45 1.85 12.43
C ILE A 130 -25.64 0.77 13.18
N GLU A 131 -26.15 -0.46 13.24
CA GLU A 131 -25.45 -1.61 13.83
C GLU A 131 -24.19 -1.94 13.03
N GLN A 132 -24.28 -1.94 11.70
CA GLN A 132 -23.15 -2.18 10.82
C GLN A 132 -22.10 -1.07 10.92
N LYS A 133 -22.50 0.19 11.06
CA LYS A 133 -21.56 1.31 11.33
C LYS A 133 -20.80 1.11 12.64
N ALA A 134 -21.50 0.71 13.70
CA ALA A 134 -20.86 0.42 14.98
C ALA A 134 -19.87 -0.75 14.86
N ARG A 135 -20.23 -1.81 14.13
CA ARG A 135 -19.30 -2.91 13.81
C ARG A 135 -18.11 -2.41 13.00
N PHE A 136 -18.32 -1.57 12.00
CA PHE A 136 -17.25 -1.03 11.16
C PHE A 136 -16.19 -0.28 11.99
N LEU A 137 -16.61 0.51 12.98
CA LEU A 137 -15.69 1.18 13.91
C LEU A 137 -14.86 0.20 14.75
N LEU A 138 -15.41 -0.98 15.06
CA LEU A 138 -14.75 -2.02 15.84
C LEU A 138 -13.86 -2.94 15.00
N PHE A 139 -14.05 -2.95 13.67
CA PHE A 139 -13.41 -3.90 12.78
C PHE A 139 -11.88 -3.82 12.85
N ASP A 140 -11.30 -2.62 12.81
CA ASP A 140 -9.84 -2.44 12.85
C ASP A 140 -9.21 -3.14 14.07
N ARG A 141 -9.83 -2.98 15.25
CA ARG A 141 -9.36 -3.60 16.50
C ARG A 141 -9.43 -5.13 16.48
N ILE A 142 -10.39 -5.70 15.76
CA ILE A 142 -10.61 -7.15 15.67
C ILE A 142 -9.67 -7.73 14.62
N PHE A 143 -9.62 -7.11 13.44
CA PHE A 143 -8.85 -7.55 12.29
C PHE A 143 -7.35 -7.57 12.57
N GLU A 144 -6.80 -6.54 13.21
CA GLU A 144 -5.37 -6.49 13.56
C GLU A 144 -4.96 -7.65 14.47
N ARG A 145 -5.82 -8.04 15.43
CA ARG A 145 -5.56 -9.18 16.32
C ARG A 145 -5.52 -10.48 15.53
N GLU A 146 -6.44 -10.65 14.60
CA GLU A 146 -6.56 -11.86 13.79
C GLU A 146 -5.41 -12.03 12.81
N ILE A 147 -5.03 -10.95 12.10
CA ILE A 147 -3.89 -10.99 11.17
C ILE A 147 -2.56 -11.22 11.88
N ASN A 148 -2.32 -10.58 13.03
CA ASN A 148 -1.09 -10.81 13.79
C ASN A 148 -0.94 -12.29 14.17
N ASN A 149 -2.02 -12.92 14.62
CA ASN A 149 -2.01 -14.36 14.92
C ASN A 149 -1.69 -15.21 13.68
N ILE A 150 -2.26 -14.88 12.52
CA ILE A 150 -2.02 -15.62 11.26
C ILE A 150 -0.57 -15.45 10.80
N ILE A 151 -0.02 -14.25 10.88
CA ILE A 151 1.37 -13.96 10.49
C ILE A 151 2.34 -14.67 11.44
N ASP A 152 2.05 -14.69 12.74
CA ASP A 152 2.90 -15.32 13.75
C ASP A 152 2.89 -16.85 13.64
N MET A 153 1.73 -17.48 13.34
CA MET A 153 1.63 -18.93 13.10
C MET A 153 2.25 -19.38 11.77
N GLY A 154 2.37 -18.49 10.78
CA GLY A 154 2.96 -18.79 9.47
C GLY A 154 4.48 -18.66 9.42
N ARG A 155 5.14 -18.26 10.53
CA ARG A 155 6.59 -18.19 10.62
C ARG A 155 7.16 -19.57 10.97
N PRO A 156 8.17 -20.08 10.23
CA PRO A 156 8.84 -21.31 10.64
C PRO A 156 9.49 -21.09 12.01
N ASP A 157 9.23 -22.02 12.94
CA ASP A 157 9.87 -22.09 14.25
C ASP A 157 11.38 -22.26 14.09
N GLY A 158 12.14 -21.17 13.95
CA GLY A 158 13.59 -21.29 13.70
C GLY A 158 14.44 -20.02 13.70
N GLU A 159 13.87 -18.83 13.49
CA GLU A 159 14.65 -17.59 13.57
C GLU A 159 14.31 -16.82 14.86
N GLY A 160 15.08 -17.10 15.91
CA GLY A 160 15.02 -16.37 17.16
C GLY A 160 15.18 -14.86 16.95
N HIS A 161 14.36 -14.08 17.65
CA HIS A 161 14.48 -12.63 17.75
C HIS A 161 15.91 -12.22 18.18
N PRO A 162 16.67 -11.45 17.39
CA PRO A 162 17.75 -10.65 17.95
C PRO A 162 17.11 -9.44 18.64
N GLY A 163 16.91 -9.57 19.95
CA GLY A 163 16.85 -8.44 20.89
C GLY A 163 15.74 -7.41 20.69
N ARG A 164 14.56 -7.66 21.27
CA ARG A 164 13.88 -6.57 22.00
C ARG A 164 14.47 -6.55 23.42
N PRO A 165 15.26 -5.54 23.80
CA PRO A 165 15.75 -5.46 25.17
C PRO A 165 14.54 -5.32 26.11
N SER A 166 14.40 -6.27 27.04
CA SER A 166 13.41 -6.22 28.09
C SER A 166 13.55 -4.88 28.82
N ARG A 167 12.52 -4.04 28.74
CA ARG A 167 12.38 -2.89 29.65
C ARG A 167 12.38 -3.45 31.06
N LYS A 168 13.47 -3.24 31.81
CA LYS A 168 13.47 -3.51 33.25
C LYS A 168 12.42 -2.59 33.90
N PRO A 169 11.61 -3.10 34.83
CA PRO A 169 10.70 -2.25 35.59
C PRO A 169 11.52 -1.29 36.47
N LYS A 170 11.00 -0.07 36.63
CA LYS A 170 11.49 0.89 37.62
C LYS A 170 11.17 0.42 39.04
#